data_AF-A0A7S3R617-F1
#
_entry.id   AF-A0A7S3R617-F1
#
_cell.length_a   1.000
_cell.length_b   1.000
_cell.length_c   1.000
_cell.angle_alpha   90.00
_cell.angle_beta   90.00
_cell.angle_gamma   90.00
#
_symmetry.space_group_name_H-M   'P 1'
#
loop_
_entity.id
_entity.type
_entity.pdbx_description
1 polymer ?
#
loop_
_entity_poly.entity_id
_entity_poly.type
_entity_poly.pdbx_seq_one_letter_code
_entity_poly.pdbx_strand_id
1 'polypeptide(L)'
;MASFWGKLADEDDLDPMADQLTFATAENVGSCCKYLLNSLAGLGMSDQLKLGSSNPEDLAGVCNCLYALIQQRQADRDTQERLEGLATKMRMDAQASSSERTRLEAQLQEKFTELGSLEIKLRTMQQKHRTDSDAWGKQADTLNLRCKQAERREQQLETKLRQQVAEAEGLRAKLRAALQGKGNRAGSHGTLPAEDSAEGVPSFSDTAPAALGGTASNRNNRNRVGGGCNSNIAAASTAAAQCGSGIGGGRNARSMSATALTVGGAEDVQLQKLLEATESRAASLGHENVKLREQLHDMRTEFEQLLSRCESLGVGAASAEQSALPANAADKPDARRPTNTSRPQHPHQQQHHQKHHHHHHRSHHTAAAETMGSEELSSYLATELKSVQGRCRALLDGLAAKKASRSTPPSPAPNSNSQQQQQQASGDHWAIAAVEAEMQEQLDDAQAVLQEQEKGLARALVALHRAEAQRSAAQQRASAAQLRSVQLEKQLTAATQEQLASGERLMELRATVYDLEAQVAKLKQLLAVREKELQHALAMQQQQQQQQQELIAAPAAPSAAPQNEAPKWGWLWLRWGQRCHAGPTAPGPGCS
;
A
#
# COMPACT_ATOMS: atom_id res chain seq x y z
N MET A 1 56.39 19.73 17.20
CA MET A 1 57.27 20.34 16.17
C MET A 1 58.75 20.07 16.41
N ALA A 2 59.29 20.15 17.63
CA ALA A 2 60.71 19.87 17.89
C ALA A 2 61.15 18.40 17.61
N SER A 3 60.23 17.43 17.68
CA SER A 3 60.53 16.00 17.42
C SER A 3 60.51 15.59 15.94
N PHE A 4 60.00 16.43 15.04
CA PHE A 4 60.00 16.14 13.60
C PHE A 4 61.32 16.52 12.94
N TRP A 5 61.95 17.61 13.40
CA TRP A 5 63.27 18.04 12.93
C TRP A 5 64.42 17.20 13.52
N GLY A 6 64.23 16.58 14.70
CA GLY A 6 65.27 15.77 15.34
C GLY A 6 65.49 14.38 14.74
N LYS A 7 64.63 13.90 13.83
CA LYS A 7 64.75 12.57 13.19
C LYS A 7 65.41 12.58 11.82
N LEU A 8 65.76 13.77 11.30
CA LEU A 8 66.51 13.90 10.05
C LEU A 8 68.03 14.02 10.26
N ALA A 9 68.49 13.98 11.52
CA ALA A 9 69.89 14.24 11.87
C ALA A 9 70.73 12.98 12.15
N ASP A 10 70.14 11.78 12.17
CA ASP A 10 70.82 10.53 12.53
C ASP A 10 71.06 9.59 11.32
N GLU A 11 71.36 10.15 10.14
CA GLU A 11 71.78 9.38 8.95
C GLU A 11 73.18 9.85 8.52
N ASP A 12 74.22 9.34 9.19
CA ASP A 12 75.65 9.62 8.97
C ASP A 12 76.24 8.97 7.69
N ASP A 13 75.42 8.45 6.77
CA ASP A 13 75.87 7.70 5.58
C ASP A 13 75.38 8.29 4.23
N LEU A 14 75.10 9.61 4.16
CA LEU A 14 74.70 10.28 2.92
C LEU A 14 75.82 11.15 2.31
N ASP A 15 76.52 10.53 1.36
CA ASP A 15 77.10 11.05 0.11
C ASP A 15 77.90 12.37 0.09
N PRO A 16 79.09 12.40 -0.55
CA PRO A 16 79.87 13.60 -0.86
C PRO A 16 79.23 14.53 -1.94
N MET A 17 77.91 14.40 -2.19
CA MET A 17 77.14 15.27 -3.09
C MET A 17 76.52 16.48 -2.38
N ALA A 18 76.68 16.61 -1.05
CA ALA A 18 76.20 17.78 -0.31
C ALA A 18 76.78 19.11 -0.81
N ASP A 19 77.97 19.11 -1.41
CA ASP A 19 78.57 20.30 -2.02
C ASP A 19 77.82 20.80 -3.27
N GLN A 20 76.97 19.97 -3.90
CA GLN A 20 76.14 20.38 -5.05
C GLN A 20 74.83 21.08 -4.67
N LEU A 21 74.49 21.19 -3.38
CA LEU A 21 73.28 21.91 -2.93
C LEU A 21 73.56 23.35 -2.45
N THR A 22 74.80 23.81 -2.48
CA THR A 22 75.12 25.19 -2.09
C THR A 22 74.76 26.18 -3.20
N PHE A 23 73.56 26.75 -3.08
CA PHE A 23 73.05 27.76 -4.01
C PHE A 23 73.96 29.00 -4.12
N ALA A 24 74.69 29.37 -3.06
CA ALA A 24 75.61 30.50 -3.05
C ALA A 24 76.98 30.10 -2.52
N THR A 25 78.03 30.45 -3.26
CA THR A 25 79.46 30.36 -2.93
C THR A 25 80.08 31.76 -2.96
N ALA A 26 81.25 31.93 -2.34
CA ALA A 26 81.94 33.22 -2.29
C ALA A 26 82.23 33.80 -3.70
N GLU A 27 82.44 32.93 -4.69
CA GLU A 27 82.74 33.32 -6.08
C GLU A 27 81.49 33.72 -6.86
N ASN A 28 80.30 33.20 -6.52
CA ASN A 28 79.06 33.42 -7.28
C ASN A 28 78.03 34.32 -6.57
N VAL A 29 78.33 34.78 -5.35
CA VAL A 29 77.36 35.50 -4.49
C VAL A 29 76.73 36.71 -5.18
N GLY A 30 77.50 37.43 -5.99
CA GLY A 30 77.00 38.57 -6.77
C GLY A 30 75.98 38.18 -7.83
N SER A 31 76.20 37.05 -8.51
CA SER A 31 75.26 36.48 -9.49
C SER A 31 74.01 35.93 -8.79
N CYS A 32 74.17 35.27 -7.65
CA CYS A 32 73.04 34.75 -6.86
C CYS A 32 72.17 35.88 -6.28
N CYS A 33 72.77 36.98 -5.83
CA CYS A 33 72.03 38.17 -5.40
C CYS A 33 71.20 38.79 -6.54
N LYS A 34 71.78 38.90 -7.75
CA LYS A 34 71.04 39.39 -8.93
C LYS A 34 69.88 38.47 -9.32
N TYR A 35 70.09 37.16 -9.27
CA TYR A 35 69.05 36.17 -9.55
C TYR A 35 67.92 36.22 -8.52
N LEU A 36 68.26 36.28 -7.23
CA LEU A 36 67.30 36.43 -6.13
C LEU A 36 66.49 37.71 -6.28
N LEU A 37 67.15 38.84 -6.58
CA LEU A 37 66.49 40.10 -6.85
C LEU A 37 65.45 40.00 -7.96
N ASN A 38 65.86 39.44 -9.10
CA ASN A 38 64.97 39.27 -10.24
C ASN A 38 63.80 38.32 -9.93
N SER A 39 64.06 37.26 -9.15
CA SER A 39 63.03 36.31 -8.74
C SER A 39 62.04 36.90 -7.73
N LEU A 40 62.53 37.70 -6.78
CA LEU A 40 61.72 38.38 -5.79
C LEU A 40 60.88 39.50 -6.42
N ALA A 41 61.45 40.25 -7.37
CA ALA A 41 60.72 41.24 -8.17
C ALA A 41 59.56 40.58 -8.93
N GLY A 42 59.79 39.39 -9.53
CA GLY A 42 58.73 38.61 -10.19
C GLY A 42 57.62 38.10 -9.23
N LEU A 43 57.90 38.02 -7.92
CA LEU A 43 56.92 37.71 -6.88
C LEU A 43 56.23 38.95 -6.32
N GLY A 44 56.47 40.14 -6.89
CA GLY A 44 55.88 41.41 -6.47
C GLY A 44 56.58 42.06 -5.26
N MET A 45 57.78 41.61 -4.88
CA MET A 45 58.57 42.26 -3.83
C MET A 45 59.27 43.49 -4.37
N SER A 46 59.48 44.50 -3.52
CA SER A 46 60.06 45.78 -3.92
C SER A 46 61.44 45.63 -4.59
N ASP A 47 61.58 46.22 -5.78
CA ASP A 47 62.83 46.33 -6.55
C ASP A 47 63.98 47.02 -5.78
N GLN A 48 63.68 47.61 -4.63
CA GLN A 48 64.63 48.37 -3.82
C GLN A 48 65.49 47.50 -2.90
N LEU A 49 65.37 46.16 -2.90
CA LEU A 49 66.23 45.30 -2.09
C LEU A 49 67.68 45.36 -2.58
N LYS A 50 68.58 45.99 -1.83
CA LYS A 50 70.02 45.98 -2.15
C LYS A 50 70.74 44.91 -1.31
N LEU A 51 70.70 43.66 -1.77
CA LEU A 51 71.35 42.52 -1.07
C LEU A 51 72.88 42.65 -0.92
N GLY A 52 73.54 43.49 -1.73
CA GLY A 52 74.99 43.73 -1.66
C GLY A 52 75.40 45.01 -0.93
N SER A 53 74.45 45.74 -0.34
CA SER A 53 74.75 47.00 0.34
C SER A 53 75.33 46.76 1.74
N SER A 54 76.39 47.49 2.08
CA SER A 54 76.93 47.57 3.44
C SER A 54 76.21 48.59 4.32
N ASN A 55 75.22 49.31 3.77
CA ASN A 55 74.43 50.26 4.55
C ASN A 55 73.43 49.51 5.43
N PRO A 56 73.32 49.86 6.72
CA PRO A 56 72.43 49.18 7.65
C PRO A 56 70.94 49.31 7.29
N GLU A 57 70.54 50.41 6.62
CA GLU A 57 69.16 50.63 6.17
C GLU A 57 68.75 49.68 5.05
N ASP A 58 69.62 49.48 4.05
CA ASP A 58 69.39 48.54 2.96
C ASP A 58 69.33 47.09 3.51
N LEU A 59 70.19 46.75 4.48
CA LEU A 59 70.18 45.45 5.16
C LEU A 59 68.89 45.22 5.96
N ALA A 60 68.40 46.23 6.67
CA ALA A 60 67.11 46.16 7.37
C ALA A 60 65.94 45.94 6.40
N GLY A 61 65.98 46.56 5.21
CA GLY A 61 65.02 46.31 4.13
C GLY A 61 65.01 44.86 3.67
N VAL A 62 66.18 44.26 3.48
CA VAL A 62 66.31 42.82 3.14
C VAL A 62 65.75 41.94 4.26
N CYS A 63 66.08 42.22 5.53
CA CYS A 63 65.55 41.46 6.67
C CYS A 63 64.02 41.54 6.78
N ASN A 64 63.43 42.72 6.58
CA ASN A 64 61.98 42.90 6.62
C ASN A 64 61.27 42.15 5.48
N CYS A 65 61.85 42.16 4.28
CA CYS A 65 61.34 41.39 3.14
C CYS A 65 61.39 39.88 3.41
N LEU A 66 62.52 39.37 3.92
CA LEU A 66 62.64 37.97 4.34
C LEU A 66 61.62 37.61 5.43
N TYR A 67 61.42 38.48 6.40
CA TYR A 67 60.40 38.29 7.43
C TYR A 67 58.98 38.23 6.83
N ALA A 68 58.64 39.13 5.90
CA ALA A 68 57.36 39.12 5.20
C ALA A 68 57.15 37.83 4.40
N LEU A 69 58.17 37.34 3.68
CA LEU A 69 58.12 36.05 2.98
C LEU A 69 57.89 34.86 3.92
N ILE A 70 58.54 34.87 5.10
CA ILE A 70 58.34 33.83 6.10
C ILE A 70 56.90 33.86 6.62
N GLN A 71 56.36 35.05 6.89
CA GLN A 71 54.96 35.21 7.33
C GLN A 71 53.97 34.78 6.26
N GLN A 72 54.18 35.17 5.00
CA GLN A 72 53.35 34.74 3.88
C GLN A 72 53.38 33.22 3.73
N ARG A 73 54.56 32.60 3.76
CA ARG A 73 54.69 31.13 3.66
C ARG A 73 54.03 30.39 4.83
N GLN A 74 54.03 30.97 6.02
CA GLN A 74 53.30 30.43 7.18
C GLN A 74 51.79 30.52 6.95
N ALA A 75 51.28 31.66 6.47
CA ALA A 75 49.88 31.83 6.11
C ALA A 75 49.44 30.86 4.99
N ASP A 76 50.26 30.70 3.96
CA ASP A 76 50.00 29.75 2.86
C ASP A 76 49.93 28.32 3.39
N ARG A 77 50.85 27.91 4.26
CA ARG A 77 50.80 26.59 4.90
C ARG A 77 49.52 26.40 5.72
N ASP A 78 49.13 27.39 6.52
CA ASP A 78 47.89 27.33 7.31
C ASP A 78 46.65 27.22 6.40
N THR A 79 46.63 27.90 5.25
CA THR A 79 45.53 27.79 4.29
C THR A 79 45.50 26.42 3.62
N GLN A 80 46.66 25.89 3.24
CA GLN A 80 46.78 24.55 2.68
C GLN A 80 46.28 23.49 3.68
N GLU A 81 46.70 23.54 4.95
CA GLU A 81 46.24 22.62 5.99
C GLU A 81 44.72 22.70 6.21
N ARG A 82 44.13 23.91 6.14
CA ARG A 82 42.66 24.08 6.20
C ARG A 82 41.95 23.48 4.99
N LEU A 83 42.50 23.66 3.79
CA LEU A 83 41.94 23.11 2.56
C LEU A 83 42.02 21.57 2.55
N GLU A 84 43.13 21.00 3.01
CA GLU A 84 43.28 19.55 3.18
C GLU A 84 42.30 19.00 4.23
N GLY A 85 42.12 19.71 5.35
CA GLY A 85 41.11 19.40 6.35
C GLY A 85 39.67 19.43 5.81
N LEU A 86 39.35 20.42 4.96
CA LEU A 86 38.05 20.50 4.30
C LEU A 86 37.86 19.36 3.28
N ALA A 87 38.87 19.09 2.46
CA ALA A 87 38.83 18.03 1.45
C ALA A 87 38.66 16.64 2.07
N THR A 88 39.32 16.38 3.21
CA THR A 88 39.15 15.13 3.96
C THR A 88 37.75 15.01 4.54
N LYS A 89 37.19 16.08 5.13
CA LYS A 89 35.80 16.11 5.60
C LYS A 89 34.81 15.83 4.47
N MET A 90 34.92 16.52 3.34
CA MET A 90 34.05 16.30 2.17
C MET A 90 34.14 14.85 1.65
N ARG A 91 35.32 14.23 1.68
CA ARG A 91 35.49 12.82 1.31
C ARG A 91 34.77 11.89 2.29
N MET A 92 34.82 12.16 3.59
CA MET A 92 34.08 11.38 4.60
C MET A 92 32.57 11.53 4.43
N ASP A 93 32.08 12.75 4.20
CA ASP A 93 30.65 13.02 3.97
C ASP A 93 30.16 12.32 2.69
N ALA A 94 30.96 12.34 1.62
CA ALA A 94 30.66 11.60 0.39
C ALA A 94 30.62 10.07 0.60
N GLN A 95 31.53 9.53 1.42
CA GLN A 95 31.52 8.11 1.77
C GLN A 95 30.29 7.73 2.60
N ALA A 96 29.93 8.54 3.60
CA ALA A 96 28.73 8.35 4.41
C ALA A 96 27.47 8.35 3.54
N SER A 97 27.31 9.37 2.70
CA SER A 97 26.19 9.45 1.73
C SER A 97 26.15 8.26 0.77
N SER A 98 27.30 7.82 0.25
CA SER A 98 27.35 6.64 -0.62
C SER A 98 26.92 5.36 0.11
N SER A 99 27.31 5.17 1.37
CA SER A 99 26.90 4.01 2.16
C SER A 99 25.40 3.98 2.44
N GLU A 100 24.80 5.16 2.71
CA GLU A 100 23.37 5.28 2.94
C GLU A 100 22.58 5.02 1.65
N ARG A 101 23.06 5.52 0.52
CA ARG A 101 22.50 5.22 -0.80
C ARG A 101 22.46 3.71 -1.07
N THR A 102 23.56 2.99 -0.86
CA THR A 102 23.60 1.53 -1.03
C THR A 102 22.61 0.81 -0.11
N ARG A 103 22.44 1.29 1.14
CA ARG A 103 21.44 0.73 2.06
C ARG A 103 20.02 0.94 1.55
N LEU A 104 19.69 2.14 1.08
CA LEU A 104 18.37 2.46 0.53
C LEU A 104 18.09 1.69 -0.76
N GLU A 105 19.08 1.55 -1.64
CA GLU A 105 18.97 0.71 -2.85
C GLU A 105 18.67 -0.76 -2.52
N ALA A 106 19.30 -1.31 -1.47
CA ALA A 106 19.01 -2.68 -1.00
C ALA A 106 17.58 -2.83 -0.45
N GLN A 107 17.10 -1.87 0.34
CA GLN A 107 15.72 -1.87 0.85
C GLN A 107 14.70 -1.77 -0.28
N LEU A 108 14.96 -0.92 -1.27
CA LEU A 108 14.10 -0.75 -2.43
C LEU A 108 14.03 -2.04 -3.26
N GLN A 109 15.13 -2.77 -3.40
CA GLN A 109 15.15 -4.06 -4.07
C GLN A 109 14.37 -5.14 -3.29
N GLU A 110 14.49 -5.18 -1.96
CA GLU A 110 13.68 -6.06 -1.11
C GLU A 110 12.18 -5.78 -1.31
N LYS A 111 11.76 -4.51 -1.27
CA LYS A 111 10.37 -4.11 -1.50
C LYS A 111 9.87 -4.47 -2.90
N PHE A 112 10.69 -4.39 -3.95
CA PHE A 112 10.31 -4.89 -5.27
C PHE A 112 10.10 -6.41 -5.30
N THR A 113 10.92 -7.19 -4.57
CA THR A 113 10.71 -8.64 -4.49
C THR A 113 9.44 -9.01 -3.70
N GLU A 114 9.13 -8.27 -2.64
CA GLU A 114 7.88 -8.41 -1.88
C GLU A 114 6.66 -8.10 -2.77
N LEU A 115 6.69 -7.00 -3.51
CA LEU A 115 5.63 -6.63 -4.46
C LEU A 115 5.44 -7.72 -5.52
N GLY A 116 6.52 -8.22 -6.12
CA GLY A 116 6.44 -9.32 -7.09
C GLY A 116 5.81 -10.59 -6.50
N SER A 117 6.13 -10.92 -5.24
CA SER A 117 5.52 -12.05 -4.52
C SER A 117 4.02 -11.83 -4.27
N LEU A 118 3.61 -10.63 -3.87
CA LEU A 118 2.21 -10.27 -3.65
C LEU A 118 1.41 -10.29 -4.95
N GLU A 119 1.97 -9.81 -6.06
CA GLU A 119 1.33 -9.90 -7.37
C GLU A 119 1.05 -11.36 -7.79
N ILE A 120 2.01 -12.27 -7.57
CA ILE A 120 1.84 -13.69 -7.86
C ILE A 120 0.73 -14.30 -6.99
N LYS A 121 0.70 -13.96 -5.69
CA LYS A 121 -0.37 -14.40 -4.78
C LYS A 121 -1.74 -13.87 -5.23
N LEU A 122 -1.82 -12.60 -5.61
CA LEU A 122 -3.05 -11.98 -6.12
C LEU A 122 -3.56 -12.71 -7.37
N ARG A 123 -2.70 -12.95 -8.36
CA ARG A 123 -3.06 -13.71 -9.58
C ARG A 123 -3.53 -15.11 -9.25
N THR A 124 -2.88 -15.79 -8.31
CA THR A 124 -3.27 -17.14 -7.86
C THR A 124 -4.64 -17.14 -7.19
N MET A 125 -4.92 -16.16 -6.33
CA MET A 125 -6.22 -16.00 -5.68
C MET A 125 -7.33 -15.65 -6.69
N GLN A 126 -7.04 -14.77 -7.65
CA GLN A 126 -7.97 -14.45 -8.74
C GLN A 126 -8.28 -15.69 -9.60
N GLN A 127 -7.27 -16.51 -9.90
CA GLN A 127 -7.46 -17.76 -10.63
C GLN A 127 -8.35 -18.74 -9.85
N LYS A 128 -8.10 -18.92 -8.55
CA LYS A 128 -8.96 -19.74 -7.68
C LYS A 128 -10.40 -19.24 -7.64
N HIS A 129 -10.60 -17.93 -7.50
CA HIS A 129 -11.93 -17.33 -7.49
C HIS A 129 -12.67 -17.59 -8.81
N ARG A 130 -11.98 -17.50 -9.96
CA ARG A 130 -12.56 -17.84 -11.27
C ARG A 130 -12.97 -19.31 -11.34
N THR A 131 -12.10 -20.23 -10.92
CA THR A 131 -12.42 -21.67 -10.93
C THR A 131 -13.58 -22.03 -10.01
N ASP A 132 -13.67 -21.38 -8.84
CA ASP A 132 -14.77 -21.58 -7.90
C ASP A 132 -16.07 -21.02 -8.49
N SER A 133 -16.03 -19.82 -9.09
CA SER A 133 -17.18 -19.24 -9.77
C SER A 133 -17.71 -20.15 -10.90
N ASP A 134 -16.81 -20.73 -11.71
CA ASP A 134 -17.19 -21.67 -12.76
C ASP A 134 -17.78 -22.97 -12.19
N ALA A 135 -17.26 -23.46 -11.05
CA ALA A 135 -17.79 -24.64 -10.37
C ALA A 135 -19.20 -24.39 -9.82
N TRP A 136 -19.43 -23.24 -9.18
CA TRP A 136 -20.75 -22.82 -8.71
C TRP A 136 -21.73 -22.61 -9.86
N GLY A 137 -21.27 -22.03 -10.98
CA GLY A 137 -22.07 -21.91 -12.20
C GLY A 137 -22.56 -23.28 -12.71
N LYS A 138 -21.66 -24.26 -12.81
CA LYS A 138 -22.03 -25.64 -13.21
C LYS A 138 -22.99 -26.32 -12.23
N GLN A 139 -22.84 -26.07 -10.93
CA GLN A 139 -23.77 -26.61 -9.93
C GLN A 139 -25.17 -25.97 -10.07
N ALA A 140 -25.24 -24.65 -10.26
CA ALA A 140 -26.49 -23.94 -10.50
C ALA A 140 -27.20 -24.45 -11.76
N ASP A 141 -26.47 -24.65 -12.86
CA ASP A 141 -27.02 -25.23 -14.10
C ASP A 141 -27.57 -26.65 -13.89
N THR A 142 -26.85 -27.47 -13.12
CA THR A 142 -27.27 -28.84 -12.78
C THR A 142 -28.55 -28.83 -11.96
N LEU A 143 -28.67 -27.94 -10.97
CA LEU A 143 -29.88 -27.79 -10.17
C LEU A 143 -31.04 -27.26 -11.01
N ASN A 144 -30.81 -26.27 -11.87
CA ASN A 144 -31.83 -25.74 -12.79
C ASN A 144 -32.38 -26.84 -13.72
N LEU A 145 -31.51 -27.71 -14.25
CA LEU A 145 -31.94 -28.85 -15.06
C LEU A 145 -32.82 -29.82 -14.26
N ARG A 146 -32.47 -30.09 -12.99
CA ARG A 146 -33.27 -30.94 -12.09
C ARG A 146 -34.62 -30.31 -11.77
N CYS A 147 -34.68 -29.01 -11.49
CA CYS A 147 -35.93 -28.27 -11.30
C CYS A 147 -36.84 -28.39 -12.53
N LYS A 148 -36.32 -28.11 -13.73
CA LYS A 148 -37.08 -28.28 -14.99
C LYS A 148 -37.55 -29.73 -15.21
N GLN A 149 -36.75 -30.71 -14.80
CA GLN A 149 -37.17 -32.12 -14.89
C GLN A 149 -38.29 -32.44 -13.90
N ALA A 150 -38.25 -31.89 -12.69
CA ALA A 150 -39.30 -32.03 -11.69
C ALA A 150 -40.61 -31.37 -12.16
N GLU A 151 -40.54 -30.15 -12.68
CA GLU A 151 -41.70 -29.42 -13.25
C GLU A 151 -42.37 -30.22 -14.38
N ARG A 152 -41.60 -30.85 -15.28
CA ARG A 152 -42.17 -31.71 -16.33
C ARG A 152 -42.89 -32.93 -15.75
N ARG A 153 -42.33 -33.55 -14.70
CA ARG A 153 -42.98 -34.69 -14.03
C ARG A 153 -44.26 -34.26 -13.34
N GLU A 154 -44.26 -33.09 -12.70
CA GLU A 154 -45.44 -32.49 -12.09
C GLU A 154 -46.55 -32.27 -13.14
N GLN A 155 -46.24 -31.63 -14.27
CA GLN A 155 -47.19 -31.45 -15.38
C GLN A 155 -47.73 -32.79 -15.93
N GLN A 156 -46.89 -33.82 -16.03
CA GLN A 156 -47.32 -35.17 -16.41
C GLN A 156 -48.25 -35.81 -15.38
N LEU A 157 -48.02 -35.57 -14.08
CA LEU A 157 -48.90 -36.07 -13.02
C LEU A 157 -50.22 -35.31 -12.98
N GLU A 158 -50.21 -33.98 -13.14
CA GLU A 158 -51.42 -33.16 -13.21
C GLU A 158 -52.33 -33.56 -14.37
N THR A 159 -51.76 -33.82 -15.55
CA THR A 159 -52.54 -34.27 -16.71
C THR A 159 -53.16 -35.65 -16.50
N LYS A 160 -52.42 -36.59 -15.90
CA LYS A 160 -52.96 -37.90 -15.50
C LYS A 160 -54.07 -37.77 -14.45
N LEU A 161 -53.88 -36.88 -13.47
CA LEU A 161 -54.90 -36.61 -12.46
C LEU A 161 -56.17 -36.04 -13.10
N ARG A 162 -56.06 -35.08 -14.03
CA ARG A 162 -57.20 -34.56 -14.79
C ARG A 162 -57.93 -35.63 -15.60
N GLN A 163 -57.20 -36.55 -16.23
CA GLN A 163 -57.80 -37.70 -16.94
C GLN A 163 -58.58 -38.60 -15.98
N GLN A 164 -57.98 -38.97 -14.84
CA GLN A 164 -58.65 -39.80 -13.83
C GLN A 164 -59.89 -39.11 -13.24
N VAL A 165 -59.83 -37.79 -13.00
CA VAL A 165 -60.99 -37.01 -12.55
C VAL A 165 -62.11 -37.04 -13.61
N ALA A 166 -61.78 -36.83 -14.89
CA ALA A 166 -62.76 -36.89 -15.97
C ALA A 166 -63.37 -38.29 -16.15
N GLU A 167 -62.59 -39.35 -16.03
CA GLU A 167 -63.07 -40.74 -16.04
C GLU A 167 -64.02 -41.01 -14.87
N ALA A 168 -63.64 -40.58 -13.65
CA ALA A 168 -64.47 -40.72 -12.47
C ALA A 168 -65.79 -39.93 -12.59
N GLU A 169 -65.77 -38.72 -13.15
CA GLU A 169 -66.96 -37.93 -13.46
C GLU A 169 -67.85 -38.62 -14.50
N GLY A 170 -67.25 -39.21 -15.55
CA GLY A 170 -67.97 -39.98 -16.55
C GLY A 170 -68.66 -41.22 -15.97
N LEU A 171 -67.98 -41.95 -15.09
CA LEU A 171 -68.57 -43.09 -14.36
C LEU A 171 -69.70 -42.63 -13.44
N ARG A 172 -69.52 -41.52 -12.72
CA ARG A 172 -70.57 -40.90 -11.89
C ARG A 172 -71.78 -40.49 -12.72
N ALA A 173 -71.59 -39.92 -13.91
CA ALA A 173 -72.67 -39.55 -14.81
C ALA A 173 -73.43 -40.80 -15.34
N LYS A 174 -72.71 -41.86 -15.72
CA LYS A 174 -73.32 -43.15 -16.12
C LYS A 174 -74.15 -43.77 -14.99
N LEU A 175 -73.60 -43.77 -13.76
CA LEU A 175 -74.33 -44.24 -12.57
C LEU A 175 -75.61 -43.43 -12.35
N ARG A 176 -75.52 -42.10 -12.43
CA ARG A 176 -76.67 -41.20 -12.31
C ARG A 176 -77.74 -41.47 -13.37
N ALA A 177 -77.35 -41.67 -14.63
CA ALA A 177 -78.28 -42.02 -15.71
C ALA A 177 -78.93 -43.40 -15.53
N ALA A 178 -78.16 -44.40 -15.07
CA ALA A 178 -78.69 -45.74 -14.80
C ALA A 178 -79.72 -45.74 -13.64
N LEU A 179 -79.47 -44.96 -12.59
CA LEU A 179 -80.41 -44.78 -11.49
C LEU A 179 -81.70 -44.08 -11.96
N GLN A 180 -81.60 -43.06 -12.80
CA GLN A 180 -82.77 -42.39 -13.39
C GLN A 180 -83.55 -43.31 -14.36
N GLY A 181 -82.86 -44.15 -15.14
CA GLY A 181 -83.48 -45.10 -16.07
C GLY A 181 -84.22 -46.26 -15.40
N LYS A 182 -83.77 -46.71 -14.22
CA LYS A 182 -84.46 -47.75 -13.43
C LYS A 182 -85.72 -47.23 -12.72
N GLY A 183 -85.78 -45.94 -12.40
CA GLY A 183 -86.97 -45.31 -11.82
C GLY A 183 -88.22 -45.33 -12.71
N ASN A 184 -88.07 -45.50 -14.03
CA ASN A 184 -89.18 -45.54 -15.00
C ASN A 184 -89.61 -46.95 -15.43
N ARG A 185 -89.04 -48.03 -14.85
CA ARG A 185 -89.41 -49.43 -15.19
C ARG A 185 -89.93 -50.26 -14.01
N ALA A 186 -90.29 -49.63 -12.89
CA ALA A 186 -90.96 -50.29 -11.77
C ALA A 186 -92.45 -49.92 -11.75
N GLY A 187 -93.17 -50.46 -12.72
CA GLY A 187 -94.61 -50.70 -12.67
C GLY A 187 -94.87 -51.96 -13.47
N SER A 188 -95.31 -53.04 -12.79
CA SER A 188 -95.75 -54.35 -13.31
C SER A 188 -94.82 -55.55 -13.11
N HIS A 189 -95.15 -56.33 -12.06
CA HIS A 189 -95.12 -57.80 -11.94
C HIS A 189 -93.79 -58.59 -11.85
N GLY A 190 -93.73 -59.52 -10.88
CA GLY A 190 -93.12 -60.84 -11.10
C GLY A 190 -92.40 -61.46 -9.91
N THR A 191 -92.99 -62.53 -9.38
CA THR A 191 -92.64 -63.40 -8.24
C THR A 191 -91.35 -64.24 -8.42
N LEU A 192 -90.78 -64.69 -7.28
CA LEU A 192 -89.64 -65.62 -7.03
C LEU A 192 -89.74 -67.00 -7.73
N PRO A 193 -88.65 -67.82 -7.85
CA PRO A 193 -88.03 -68.65 -6.77
C PRO A 193 -86.48 -68.53 -6.73
N ALA A 194 -85.76 -68.58 -5.59
CA ALA A 194 -85.41 -69.70 -4.70
C ALA A 194 -84.46 -70.77 -5.31
N GLU A 195 -83.45 -71.17 -4.52
CA GLU A 195 -82.36 -72.16 -4.73
C GLU A 195 -81.05 -71.63 -5.34
N ASP A 196 -79.85 -72.04 -4.97
CA ASP A 196 -79.26 -72.64 -3.76
C ASP A 196 -77.72 -72.67 -4.01
N SER A 197 -76.93 -72.87 -2.96
CA SER A 197 -75.57 -73.45 -2.99
C SER A 197 -74.32 -72.63 -3.44
N ALA A 198 -73.40 -72.58 -2.47
CA ALA A 198 -71.99 -73.02 -2.56
C ALA A 198 -70.86 -72.03 -2.95
N GLU A 199 -70.03 -71.77 -1.92
CA GLU A 199 -68.56 -71.92 -1.87
C GLU A 199 -67.65 -71.19 -2.87
N GLY A 200 -66.61 -70.53 -2.34
CA GLY A 200 -65.37 -70.31 -3.09
C GLY A 200 -64.63 -69.01 -2.81
N VAL A 201 -64.00 -68.92 -1.64
CA VAL A 201 -62.87 -68.01 -1.39
C VAL A 201 -61.68 -68.47 -2.24
N PRO A 202 -60.91 -67.55 -2.87
CA PRO A 202 -59.47 -67.75 -2.87
C PRO A 202 -58.73 -66.55 -2.27
N SER A 203 -58.11 -66.85 -1.14
CA SER A 203 -56.88 -66.23 -0.65
C SER A 203 -55.80 -66.37 -1.72
N PHE A 204 -55.18 -65.26 -2.13
CA PHE A 204 -53.91 -65.27 -2.85
C PHE A 204 -52.83 -64.66 -1.96
N SER A 205 -52.09 -65.56 -1.31
CA SER A 205 -50.80 -65.32 -0.67
C SER A 205 -49.69 -65.18 -1.72
N ASP A 206 -48.74 -64.31 -1.41
CA ASP A 206 -47.30 -64.42 -1.65
C ASP A 206 -46.77 -64.94 -3.00
N THR A 207 -46.07 -64.06 -3.71
CA THR A 207 -44.92 -64.49 -4.51
C THR A 207 -43.79 -63.45 -4.37
N ALA A 208 -42.86 -63.75 -3.48
CA ALA A 208 -41.53 -63.18 -3.47
C ALA A 208 -40.75 -63.58 -4.73
N PRO A 209 -39.76 -62.79 -5.15
CA PRO A 209 -38.54 -63.36 -5.72
C PRO A 209 -37.40 -63.21 -4.72
N ALA A 210 -36.84 -64.37 -4.35
CA ALA A 210 -35.62 -64.50 -3.60
C ALA A 210 -34.42 -63.95 -4.40
N ALA A 211 -33.51 -63.36 -3.64
CA ALA A 211 -32.13 -63.05 -4.00
C ALA A 211 -31.36 -64.29 -4.48
N LEU A 212 -30.32 -64.08 -5.31
CA LEU A 212 -28.98 -64.69 -5.14
C LEU A 212 -27.99 -64.20 -6.22
N GLY A 213 -26.77 -63.86 -5.78
CA GLY A 213 -25.52 -63.81 -6.56
C GLY A 213 -25.20 -62.45 -7.20
N GLY A 214 -24.18 -61.67 -6.80
CA GLY A 214 -22.93 -61.99 -6.09
C GLY A 214 -21.79 -62.26 -7.08
N THR A 215 -20.91 -61.26 -7.27
CA THR A 215 -19.44 -61.28 -7.58
C THR A 215 -19.09 -60.01 -8.39
N ALA A 216 -18.38 -59.03 -7.84
CA ALA A 216 -16.93 -58.95 -7.56
C ALA A 216 -16.08 -58.59 -8.81
N SER A 217 -15.40 -57.45 -8.70
CA SER A 217 -14.08 -57.08 -9.27
C SER A 217 -13.75 -57.43 -10.73
N ASN A 218 -13.42 -56.41 -11.55
CA ASN A 218 -12.03 -56.24 -11.97
C ASN A 218 -11.70 -54.85 -12.57
N ARG A 219 -10.45 -54.45 -12.35
CA ARG A 219 -9.72 -53.31 -12.93
C ARG A 219 -9.31 -53.58 -14.38
N ASN A 220 -9.34 -52.55 -15.23
CA ASN A 220 -8.30 -52.10 -16.20
C ASN A 220 -9.00 -51.21 -17.25
N ASN A 221 -8.66 -49.94 -17.45
CA ASN A 221 -7.40 -49.31 -17.89
C ASN A 221 -7.11 -49.47 -19.41
N ARG A 222 -6.89 -48.30 -20.06
CA ARG A 222 -6.29 -47.98 -21.39
C ARG A 222 -7.17 -47.87 -22.65
N ASN A 223 -7.36 -46.61 -23.08
CA ASN A 223 -6.95 -46.04 -24.38
C ASN A 223 -7.00 -44.51 -24.19
N ARG A 224 -5.94 -43.69 -24.19
CA ARG A 224 -4.74 -43.48 -25.03
C ARG A 224 -5.04 -42.89 -26.42
N VAL A 225 -5.22 -41.56 -26.44
CA VAL A 225 -4.85 -40.60 -27.49
C VAL A 225 -4.10 -39.50 -26.72
N GLY A 226 -2.90 -39.01 -27.00
CA GLY A 226 -2.08 -39.00 -28.21
C GLY A 226 -1.64 -37.55 -28.42
N GLY A 227 -0.39 -37.21 -28.03
CA GLY A 227 0.25 -35.89 -28.20
C GLY A 227 0.61 -35.24 -26.86
N GLY A 228 1.82 -34.79 -26.56
CA GLY A 228 3.05 -34.61 -27.33
C GLY A 228 3.82 -33.43 -26.75
N CYS A 229 4.94 -33.72 -26.07
CA CYS A 229 6.17 -32.92 -25.90
C CYS A 229 6.09 -31.47 -25.32
N ASN A 230 6.73 -31.20 -24.16
CA ASN A 230 8.14 -30.77 -24.11
C ASN A 230 8.68 -30.43 -22.69
N SER A 231 9.80 -31.09 -22.37
CA SER A 231 11.03 -30.65 -21.70
C SER A 231 11.05 -29.85 -20.37
N ASN A 232 11.67 -30.51 -19.37
CA ASN A 232 12.79 -30.09 -18.52
C ASN A 232 12.73 -28.76 -17.72
N ILE A 233 12.80 -28.87 -16.39
CA ILE A 233 14.03 -28.66 -15.58
C ILE A 233 13.77 -29.18 -14.17
N ALA A 234 14.73 -29.96 -13.67
CA ALA A 234 14.79 -30.50 -12.32
C ALA A 234 15.82 -29.71 -11.49
N ALA A 235 15.50 -29.49 -10.21
CA ALA A 235 16.43 -29.42 -9.07
C ALA A 235 15.56 -29.50 -7.80
N ALA A 236 15.48 -30.66 -7.14
CA ALA A 236 16.38 -31.10 -6.07
C ALA A 236 16.27 -30.25 -4.80
N SER A 237 15.69 -30.82 -3.74
CA SER A 237 16.30 -30.87 -2.40
C SER A 237 15.48 -31.76 -1.45
N THR A 238 16.22 -32.68 -0.85
CA THR A 238 15.85 -33.77 0.04
C THR A 238 16.10 -33.34 1.50
N ALA A 239 15.24 -33.71 2.45
CA ALA A 239 15.55 -34.04 3.87
C ALA A 239 14.21 -34.28 4.62
N ALA A 240 13.85 -35.51 4.97
CA ALA A 240 14.33 -36.32 6.10
C ALA A 240 13.54 -36.07 7.42
N ALA A 241 12.59 -36.99 7.64
CA ALA A 241 12.20 -37.66 8.88
C ALA A 241 12.35 -36.98 10.26
N GLN A 242 11.26 -36.99 11.03
CA GLN A 242 11.34 -37.47 12.41
C GLN A 242 10.00 -38.01 12.94
N CYS A 243 10.12 -39.18 13.58
CA CYS A 243 9.06 -39.97 14.20
C CYS A 243 8.54 -39.32 15.48
N GLY A 244 7.26 -39.57 15.80
CA GLY A 244 6.68 -39.23 17.10
C GLY A 244 5.39 -40.00 17.35
N SER A 245 5.50 -41.04 18.17
CA SER A 245 4.45 -41.95 18.64
C SER A 245 3.24 -41.24 19.25
N GLY A 246 2.06 -41.83 19.04
CA GLY A 246 0.82 -41.47 19.74
C GLY A 246 -0.09 -42.69 19.88
N ILE A 247 0.12 -43.44 20.95
CA ILE A 247 -0.70 -44.55 21.45
C ILE A 247 -1.99 -43.96 22.04
N GLY A 248 -3.16 -44.52 21.70
CA GLY A 248 -4.42 -44.15 22.36
C GLY A 248 -5.61 -44.97 21.85
N GLY A 249 -5.78 -46.17 22.41
CA GLY A 249 -6.94 -47.03 22.15
C GLY A 249 -8.22 -46.52 22.84
N GLY A 250 -9.38 -46.78 22.23
CA GLY A 250 -10.67 -46.34 22.75
C GLY A 250 -11.88 -47.04 22.11
N ARG A 251 -12.06 -48.31 22.49
CA ARG A 251 -13.34 -49.04 22.69
C ARG A 251 -14.47 -48.87 21.65
N ASN A 252 -14.66 -49.95 20.90
CA ASN A 252 -15.93 -50.34 20.28
C ASN A 252 -17.01 -50.58 21.34
N ALA A 253 -18.18 -49.94 21.17
CA ALA A 253 -19.44 -50.43 21.71
C ALA A 253 -20.50 -50.39 20.60
N ARG A 254 -20.90 -51.59 20.16
CA ARG A 254 -22.09 -51.82 19.34
C ARG A 254 -23.33 -51.52 20.20
N SER A 255 -24.27 -50.76 19.65
CA SER A 255 -25.68 -50.84 20.03
C SER A 255 -26.50 -50.75 18.74
N MET A 256 -27.35 -51.76 18.54
CA MET A 256 -28.25 -51.87 17.41
C MET A 256 -29.63 -51.30 17.74
N SER A 257 -30.23 -50.74 16.69
CA SER A 257 -31.67 -50.66 16.37
C SER A 257 -32.62 -49.89 17.29
N ALA A 258 -33.16 -48.80 16.74
CA ALA A 258 -34.61 -48.61 16.61
C ALA A 258 -34.89 -47.74 15.36
N THR A 259 -35.37 -48.39 14.30
CA THR A 259 -35.72 -47.79 13.02
C THR A 259 -37.15 -47.26 13.12
N ALA A 260 -37.33 -45.94 13.11
CA ALA A 260 -38.63 -45.30 12.94
C ALA A 260 -38.58 -44.40 11.69
N LEU A 261 -39.41 -44.74 10.71
CA LEU A 261 -39.54 -44.09 9.40
C LEU A 261 -39.95 -42.62 9.53
N THR A 262 -39.00 -41.71 9.25
CA THR A 262 -39.25 -40.30 8.92
C THR A 262 -38.39 -39.93 7.70
N VAL A 263 -38.89 -40.27 6.51
CA VAL A 263 -38.16 -40.12 5.23
C VAL A 263 -38.13 -38.66 4.73
N GLY A 264 -38.54 -37.67 5.55
CA GLY A 264 -38.50 -36.25 5.19
C GLY A 264 -37.40 -35.41 5.85
N GLY A 265 -36.73 -35.89 6.92
CA GLY A 265 -35.85 -35.03 7.74
C GLY A 265 -34.35 -35.19 7.53
N ALA A 266 -33.89 -36.25 6.85
CA ALA A 266 -32.46 -36.55 6.74
C ALA A 266 -31.74 -35.61 5.76
N GLU A 267 -32.42 -35.20 4.69
CA GLU A 267 -31.86 -34.27 3.69
C GLU A 267 -31.81 -32.83 4.24
N ASP A 268 -32.82 -32.41 5.00
CA ASP A 268 -32.85 -31.09 5.65
C ASP A 268 -31.74 -30.95 6.69
N VAL A 269 -31.45 -32.00 7.47
CA VAL A 269 -30.33 -31.99 8.44
C VAL A 269 -28.97 -31.93 7.72
N GLN A 270 -28.83 -32.53 6.54
CA GLN A 270 -27.60 -32.40 5.75
C GLN A 270 -27.45 -31.02 5.11
N LEU A 271 -28.54 -30.44 4.61
CA LEU A 271 -28.55 -29.07 4.08
C LEU A 271 -28.24 -28.05 5.17
N GLN A 272 -28.82 -28.20 6.36
CA GLN A 272 -28.54 -27.32 7.51
C GLN A 272 -27.07 -27.36 7.91
N LYS A 273 -26.46 -28.57 7.96
CA LYS A 273 -25.02 -28.71 8.25
C LYS A 273 -24.12 -28.11 7.18
N LEU A 274 -24.50 -28.22 5.90
CA LEU A 274 -23.78 -27.56 4.82
C LEU A 274 -23.90 -26.04 4.91
N LEU A 275 -25.07 -25.54 5.29
CA LEU A 275 -25.33 -24.11 5.45
C LEU A 275 -24.48 -23.52 6.60
N GLU A 276 -24.49 -24.17 7.77
CA GLU A 276 -23.62 -23.80 8.91
C GLU A 276 -22.12 -23.88 8.54
N ALA A 277 -21.71 -24.89 7.78
CA ALA A 277 -20.33 -25.01 7.32
C ALA A 277 -19.95 -23.89 6.32
N THR A 278 -20.88 -23.47 5.46
CA THR A 278 -20.66 -22.35 4.54
C THR A 278 -20.64 -21.00 5.25
N GLU A 279 -21.50 -20.79 6.26
CA GLU A 279 -21.51 -19.57 7.07
C GLU A 279 -20.24 -19.44 7.91
N SER A 280 -19.79 -20.54 8.54
CA SER A 280 -18.51 -20.59 9.27
C SER A 280 -17.32 -20.29 8.35
N ARG A 281 -17.33 -20.83 7.12
CA ARG A 281 -16.29 -20.55 6.12
C ARG A 281 -16.34 -19.10 5.62
N ALA A 282 -17.52 -18.53 5.42
CA ALA A 282 -17.68 -17.13 5.03
C ALA A 282 -17.21 -16.18 6.13
N ALA A 283 -17.51 -16.47 7.40
CA ALA A 283 -17.03 -15.70 8.54
C ALA A 283 -15.49 -15.74 8.67
N SER A 284 -14.88 -16.91 8.44
CA SER A 284 -13.43 -17.09 8.42
C SER A 284 -12.77 -16.26 7.30
N LEU A 285 -13.30 -16.34 6.07
CA LEU A 285 -12.81 -15.54 4.94
C LEU A 285 -13.01 -14.02 5.14
N GLY A 286 -14.05 -13.63 5.88
CA GLY A 286 -14.27 -12.24 6.30
C GLY A 286 -13.16 -11.75 7.24
N HIS A 287 -12.81 -12.55 8.26
CA HIS A 287 -11.69 -12.23 9.16
C HIS A 287 -10.34 -12.15 8.43
N GLU A 288 -10.07 -13.08 7.51
CA GLU A 288 -8.84 -13.02 6.71
C GLU A 288 -8.78 -11.79 5.81
N ASN A 289 -9.91 -11.36 5.22
CA ASN A 289 -9.96 -10.13 4.43
C ASN A 289 -9.68 -8.87 5.26
N VAL A 290 -10.25 -8.78 6.47
CA VAL A 290 -9.98 -7.66 7.38
C VAL A 290 -8.49 -7.62 7.74
N LYS A 291 -7.90 -8.76 8.10
CA LYS A 291 -6.47 -8.88 8.42
C LYS A 291 -5.56 -8.49 7.25
N LEU A 292 -5.90 -8.89 6.02
CA LEU A 292 -5.13 -8.50 4.83
C LEU A 292 -5.24 -6.99 4.52
N ARG A 293 -6.39 -6.37 4.80
CA ARG A 293 -6.56 -4.92 4.65
C ARG A 293 -5.76 -4.13 5.67
N GLU A 294 -5.71 -4.58 6.93
CA GLU A 294 -4.84 -4.00 7.95
C GLU A 294 -3.37 -4.09 7.53
N GLN A 295 -2.90 -5.27 7.07
CA GLN A 295 -1.53 -5.43 6.60
C GLN A 295 -1.17 -4.53 5.40
N LEU A 296 -2.11 -4.34 4.46
CA LEU A 296 -1.91 -3.41 3.34
C LEU A 296 -1.85 -1.95 3.81
N HIS A 297 -2.64 -1.59 4.82
CA HIS A 297 -2.60 -0.25 5.42
C HIS A 297 -1.27 0.00 6.14
N ASP A 298 -0.79 -0.96 6.93
CA ASP A 298 0.50 -0.88 7.61
C ASP A 298 1.65 -0.73 6.60
N MET A 299 1.70 -1.54 5.53
CA MET A 299 2.73 -1.39 4.49
C MET A 299 2.65 -0.05 3.76
N ARG A 300 1.44 0.48 3.52
CA ARG A 300 1.27 1.80 2.90
C ARG A 300 1.82 2.90 3.81
N THR A 301 1.51 2.85 5.11
CA THR A 301 2.01 3.85 6.07
C THR A 301 3.53 3.76 6.25
N GLU A 302 4.11 2.57 6.27
CA GLU A 302 5.57 2.38 6.25
C GLU A 302 6.21 2.98 4.99
N PHE A 303 5.60 2.77 3.82
CA PHE A 303 6.08 3.35 2.56
C PHE A 303 6.01 4.88 2.55
N GLU A 304 4.91 5.46 3.06
CA GLU A 304 4.76 6.92 3.19
C GLU A 304 5.78 7.51 4.18
N GLN A 305 6.09 6.80 5.27
CA GLN A 305 7.16 7.18 6.20
C GLN A 305 8.55 7.12 5.53
N LEU A 306 8.79 6.09 4.72
CA LEU A 306 10.06 5.91 4.01
C LEU A 306 10.25 6.99 2.95
N LEU A 307 9.20 7.35 2.21
CA LEU A 307 9.20 8.49 1.28
C LEU A 307 9.48 9.80 2.01
N SER A 308 8.78 10.08 3.12
CA SER A 308 9.01 11.28 3.94
C SER A 308 10.46 11.36 4.44
N ARG A 309 11.06 10.21 4.78
CA ARG A 309 12.45 10.12 5.22
C ARG A 309 13.42 10.38 4.06
N CYS A 310 13.18 9.82 2.89
CA CYS A 310 13.96 10.11 1.67
C CYS A 310 13.89 11.60 1.28
N GLU A 311 12.71 12.22 1.41
CA GLU A 311 12.53 13.66 1.19
C GLU A 311 13.30 14.49 2.22
N SER A 312 13.28 14.11 3.50
CA SER A 312 14.04 14.79 4.56
C SER A 312 15.56 14.71 4.38
N LEU A 313 16.05 13.64 3.73
CA LEU A 313 17.46 13.45 3.41
C LEU A 313 17.89 14.17 2.12
N GLY A 314 16.99 14.90 1.46
CA GLY A 314 17.28 15.61 0.21
C GLY A 314 17.52 14.69 -0.98
N VAL A 315 17.13 13.41 -0.89
CA VAL A 315 17.18 12.44 -1.99
C VAL A 315 15.95 12.64 -2.89
N GLY A 316 15.72 13.89 -3.30
CA GLY A 316 14.74 14.22 -4.32
C GLY A 316 15.36 13.94 -5.68
N ALA A 317 14.68 13.10 -6.48
CA ALA A 317 15.09 12.70 -7.82
C ALA A 317 15.78 13.83 -8.60
N ALA A 318 17.07 13.66 -8.87
CA ALA A 318 17.75 14.41 -9.92
C ALA A 318 16.96 14.16 -11.21
N SER A 319 16.25 15.19 -11.67
CA SER A 319 15.40 15.14 -12.85
C SER A 319 16.18 14.58 -14.03
N ALA A 320 15.71 13.46 -14.58
CA ALA A 320 16.22 12.82 -15.79
C ALA A 320 15.82 13.60 -17.07
N GLU A 321 15.80 14.93 -17.01
CA GLU A 321 15.55 15.81 -18.15
C GLU A 321 16.75 16.76 -18.37
N GLN A 322 17.87 16.20 -18.82
CA GLN A 322 18.92 16.91 -19.56
C GLN A 322 19.92 15.91 -20.16
N SER A 323 19.45 15.14 -21.16
CA SER A 323 20.34 14.50 -22.12
C SER A 323 19.77 14.68 -23.51
N ALA A 324 19.77 15.93 -23.95
CA ALA A 324 19.69 16.29 -25.36
C ALA A 324 21.01 17.00 -25.68
N LEU A 325 21.98 16.24 -26.21
CA LEU A 325 23.11 16.80 -26.94
C LEU A 325 22.89 16.61 -28.45
N PRO A 326 23.36 17.56 -29.26
CA PRO A 326 23.00 17.66 -30.66
C PRO A 326 23.80 16.70 -31.53
N ALA A 327 23.17 16.30 -32.63
CA ALA A 327 23.79 15.58 -33.74
C ALA A 327 24.95 16.38 -34.36
N ASN A 328 26.06 15.70 -34.64
CA ASN A 328 26.92 16.01 -35.78
C ASN A 328 27.69 14.77 -36.27
N ALA A 329 27.40 14.44 -37.53
CA ALA A 329 28.23 13.90 -38.61
C ALA A 329 29.30 12.80 -38.35
N ALA A 330 29.06 11.66 -39.02
CA ALA A 330 29.97 10.90 -39.90
C ALA A 330 31.43 10.63 -39.44
N ASP A 331 31.80 9.34 -39.29
CA ASP A 331 32.52 8.59 -40.35
C ASP A 331 32.74 7.09 -39.98
N LYS A 332 33.10 6.31 -41.00
CA LYS A 332 33.27 4.86 -41.20
C LYS A 332 33.76 3.91 -40.06
N PRO A 333 33.48 2.59 -40.19
CA PRO A 333 33.95 1.56 -39.28
C PRO A 333 35.33 1.04 -39.68
N ASP A 334 36.23 0.87 -38.71
CA ASP A 334 37.38 0.01 -38.89
C ASP A 334 37.70 -0.80 -37.63
N ALA A 335 38.15 -2.01 -37.92
CA ALA A 335 38.35 -3.10 -36.98
C ALA A 335 39.46 -2.82 -35.96
N ARG A 336 39.28 -3.33 -34.74
CA ARG A 336 40.21 -4.24 -34.03
C ARG A 336 39.92 -4.23 -32.52
N ARG A 337 39.51 -5.40 -32.04
CA ARG A 337 39.55 -5.78 -30.62
C ARG A 337 40.94 -6.38 -30.34
N PRO A 338 41.54 -6.09 -29.18
CA PRO A 338 41.97 -7.21 -28.37
C PRO A 338 41.59 -7.08 -26.89
N THR A 339 41.41 -8.27 -26.32
CA THR A 339 41.44 -8.65 -24.91
C THR A 339 42.56 -7.97 -24.13
N ASN A 340 42.38 -7.66 -22.85
CA ASN A 340 42.73 -8.51 -21.70
C ASN A 340 42.85 -7.69 -20.39
N THR A 341 42.43 -8.32 -19.28
CA THR A 341 43.02 -8.27 -17.91
C THR A 341 43.57 -6.92 -17.40
N SER A 342 43.17 -6.41 -16.23
CA SER A 342 43.64 -6.98 -14.95
C SER A 342 42.98 -6.31 -13.75
N ARG A 343 42.68 -7.16 -12.76
CA ARG A 343 42.27 -6.89 -11.39
C ARG A 343 43.48 -6.47 -10.54
N PRO A 344 43.42 -5.43 -9.70
CA PRO A 344 44.36 -5.28 -8.61
C PRO A 344 43.73 -5.67 -7.26
N GLN A 345 44.63 -6.22 -6.44
CA GLN A 345 44.40 -6.76 -5.10
C GLN A 345 44.27 -5.65 -4.06
N HIS A 346 43.41 -5.91 -3.07
CA HIS A 346 43.45 -5.24 -1.77
C HIS A 346 44.66 -5.72 -0.96
N PRO A 347 45.21 -4.87 -0.09
CA PRO A 347 45.65 -5.36 1.21
C PRO A 347 45.02 -4.62 2.38
N HIS A 348 45.06 -5.34 3.50
CA HIS A 348 44.65 -5.03 4.86
C HIS A 348 44.96 -3.62 5.36
N GLN A 349 44.04 -3.06 6.14
CA GLN A 349 44.31 -1.97 7.07
C GLN A 349 44.04 -2.47 8.50
N GLN A 350 45.12 -2.64 9.25
CA GLN A 350 45.15 -2.94 10.67
C GLN A 350 45.13 -1.62 11.47
N GLN A 351 44.57 -1.73 12.67
CA GLN A 351 44.30 -0.72 13.69
C GLN A 351 45.45 0.24 14.00
N HIS A 352 45.11 1.50 14.36
CA HIS A 352 45.64 2.14 15.56
C HIS A 352 44.70 3.22 16.11
N HIS A 353 44.42 3.11 17.40
CA HIS A 353 43.75 4.08 18.25
C HIS A 353 44.72 5.18 18.73
N GLN A 354 44.11 6.27 19.24
CA GLN A 354 44.61 7.24 20.24
C GLN A 354 45.50 8.40 19.79
N LYS A 355 44.90 9.60 19.70
CA LYS A 355 44.99 10.70 20.68
C LYS A 355 44.44 11.99 20.05
N HIS A 356 43.65 12.75 20.81
CA HIS A 356 43.87 14.18 21.09
C HIS A 356 42.64 14.83 21.74
N HIS A 357 42.66 14.91 23.07
CA HIS A 357 42.05 16.03 23.79
C HIS A 357 42.88 17.28 23.50
N HIS A 358 42.28 18.31 22.90
CA HIS A 358 42.55 19.75 23.13
C HIS A 358 41.93 20.57 21.99
N HIS A 359 40.63 20.90 22.06
CA HIS A 359 40.01 21.99 21.28
C HIS A 359 38.67 22.39 21.92
N HIS A 360 38.69 23.23 22.96
CA HIS A 360 37.46 23.69 23.62
C HIS A 360 37.18 25.20 23.58
N HIS A 361 37.99 26.03 22.92
CA HIS A 361 37.77 27.49 22.94
C HIS A 361 37.36 28.17 21.63
N ARG A 362 37.27 27.46 20.48
CA ARG A 362 36.83 28.07 19.20
C ARG A 362 35.42 27.66 18.74
N SER A 363 34.72 26.85 19.56
CA SER A 363 33.42 26.24 19.21
C SER A 363 32.19 27.12 19.48
N HIS A 364 32.33 28.28 20.13
CA HIS A 364 31.16 29.05 20.56
C HIS A 364 30.57 29.99 19.50
N HIS A 365 31.31 30.34 18.44
CA HIS A 365 30.78 31.22 17.38
C HIS A 365 30.13 30.47 16.21
N THR A 366 30.54 29.24 15.92
CA THR A 366 29.94 28.43 14.85
C THR A 366 28.65 27.74 15.29
N ALA A 367 28.53 27.35 16.55
CA ALA A 367 27.30 26.73 17.09
C ALA A 367 26.12 27.73 17.20
N ALA A 368 26.40 29.02 17.36
CA ALA A 368 25.37 30.06 17.37
C ALA A 368 24.78 30.29 15.96
N ALA A 369 25.59 30.19 14.90
CA ALA A 369 25.12 30.38 13.53
C ALA A 369 24.21 29.25 13.03
N GLU A 370 24.32 28.03 13.58
CA GLU A 370 23.51 26.87 13.21
C GLU A 370 22.10 26.88 13.83
N THR A 371 21.84 27.76 14.81
CA THR A 371 20.55 27.86 15.51
C THR A 371 19.79 29.15 15.22
N MET A 372 20.43 30.15 14.59
CA MET A 372 19.80 31.43 14.25
C MET A 372 18.89 31.29 13.03
N GLY A 373 17.68 31.85 13.13
CA GLY A 373 16.74 31.91 12.01
C GLY A 373 17.29 32.76 10.85
N SER A 374 16.82 32.50 9.63
CA SER A 374 17.22 33.22 8.40
C SER A 374 17.23 34.75 8.57
N GLU A 375 16.24 35.32 9.26
CA GLU A 375 16.15 36.76 9.52
C GLU A 375 17.20 37.26 10.52
N GLU A 376 17.49 36.48 11.56
CA GLU A 376 18.48 36.84 12.58
C GLU A 376 19.90 36.76 12.01
N LEU A 377 20.18 35.76 11.17
CA LEU A 377 21.45 35.63 10.46
C LEU A 377 21.66 36.79 9.49
N SER A 378 20.62 37.19 8.76
CA SER A 378 20.65 38.36 7.87
C SER A 378 20.92 39.66 8.63
N SER A 379 20.21 39.87 9.76
CA SER A 379 20.43 41.01 10.65
C SER A 379 21.87 41.04 11.18
N TYR A 380 22.37 39.89 11.65
CA TYR A 380 23.73 39.76 12.18
C TYR A 380 24.80 40.12 11.14
N LEU A 381 24.68 39.56 9.93
CA LEU A 381 25.59 39.85 8.81
C LEU A 381 25.53 41.33 8.42
N ALA A 382 24.34 41.95 8.43
CA ALA A 382 24.19 43.38 8.15
C ALA A 382 24.88 44.27 9.21
N THR A 383 24.82 43.89 10.49
CA THR A 383 25.56 44.60 11.56
C THR A 383 27.07 44.42 11.45
N GLU A 384 27.56 43.22 11.16
CA GLU A 384 29.00 42.99 10.96
C GLU A 384 29.52 43.75 9.73
N LEU A 385 28.76 43.78 8.64
CA LEU A 385 29.13 44.56 7.44
C LEU A 385 29.23 46.07 7.75
N LYS A 386 28.28 46.62 8.50
CA LYS A 386 28.34 48.03 8.96
C LYS A 386 29.53 48.28 9.88
N SER A 387 29.87 47.33 10.75
CA SER A 387 31.02 47.42 11.65
C SER A 387 32.34 47.44 10.88
N VAL A 388 32.50 46.56 9.88
CA VAL A 388 33.66 46.54 8.98
C VAL A 388 33.76 47.85 8.19
N GLN A 389 32.67 48.31 7.58
CA GLN A 389 32.64 49.59 6.85
C GLN A 389 33.04 50.78 7.76
N GLY A 390 32.57 50.80 9.01
CA GLY A 390 32.95 51.81 9.99
C GLY A 390 34.46 51.82 10.30
N ARG A 391 35.06 50.63 10.48
CA ARG A 391 36.51 50.48 10.71
C ARG A 391 37.33 50.95 9.50
N CYS A 392 36.90 50.60 8.28
CA CYS A 392 37.56 51.06 7.06
C CYS A 392 37.50 52.59 6.91
N ARG A 393 36.35 53.20 7.21
CA ARG A 393 36.18 54.66 7.15
C ARG A 393 37.05 55.39 8.17
N ALA A 394 37.12 54.87 9.40
CA ALA A 394 37.99 55.43 10.44
C ALA A 394 39.49 55.35 10.08
N LEU A 395 39.91 54.28 9.38
CA LEU A 395 41.28 54.17 8.87
C LEU A 395 41.57 55.23 7.79
N LEU A 396 40.63 55.45 6.86
CA LEU A 396 40.76 56.47 5.81
C LEU A 396 40.78 57.89 6.40
N ASP A 397 39.91 58.18 7.36
CA ASP A 397 39.88 59.47 8.05
C ASP A 397 41.17 59.70 8.85
N GLY A 398 41.72 58.65 9.47
CA GLY A 398 43.01 58.70 10.16
C GLY A 398 44.17 59.01 9.21
N LEU A 399 44.17 58.45 8.00
CA LEU A 399 45.16 58.76 6.97
C LEU A 399 45.03 60.19 6.46
N ALA A 400 43.80 60.67 6.25
CA ALA A 400 43.53 62.05 5.85
C ALA A 400 43.98 63.07 6.91
N ALA A 401 43.70 62.79 8.19
CA ALA A 401 44.16 63.63 9.31
C ALA A 401 45.69 63.65 9.43
N LYS A 402 46.34 62.50 9.19
CA LYS A 402 47.81 62.41 9.17
C LYS A 402 48.41 63.20 8.01
N LYS A 403 47.76 63.21 6.83
CA LYS A 403 48.12 64.06 5.68
C LYS A 403 48.00 65.56 6.03
N ALA A 404 46.91 65.96 6.69
CA ALA A 404 46.72 67.34 7.15
C ALA A 404 47.73 67.80 8.21
N SER A 405 48.20 66.89 9.08
CA SER A 405 49.21 67.22 10.09
C SER A 405 50.62 67.47 9.50
N ARG A 406 50.91 66.87 8.33
CA ARG A 406 52.21 67.02 7.65
C ARG A 406 52.31 68.27 6.78
N SER A 407 51.20 68.96 6.49
CA SER A 407 51.21 70.17 5.64
C SER A 407 51.49 71.47 6.39
N THR A 408 51.83 71.43 7.69
CA THR A 408 52.21 72.63 8.45
C THR A 408 53.63 73.07 8.05
N PRO A 409 53.82 74.19 7.35
CA PRO A 409 55.14 74.59 6.86
C PRO A 409 56.02 75.08 8.02
N PRO A 410 57.30 74.65 8.10
CA PRO A 410 58.23 75.20 9.07
C PRO A 410 58.55 76.67 8.73
N SER A 411 58.58 77.50 9.77
CA SER A 411 58.87 78.94 9.73
C SER A 411 60.19 79.23 8.98
N PRO A 412 60.23 80.24 8.08
CA PRO A 412 61.36 80.49 7.21
C PRO A 412 62.52 81.14 7.97
N ALA A 413 63.65 80.44 8.08
CA ALA A 413 64.93 81.04 8.40
C ALA A 413 65.57 81.59 7.11
N PRO A 414 66.12 82.81 7.12
CA PRO A 414 66.69 83.42 5.92
C PRO A 414 68.10 82.89 5.72
N ASN A 415 68.32 82.05 4.71
CA ASN A 415 69.67 81.86 4.18
C ASN A 415 69.67 81.60 2.69
N SER A 416 70.55 82.34 2.02
CA SER A 416 70.72 82.46 0.58
C SER A 416 71.27 81.17 -0.04
N ASN A 417 70.39 80.34 -0.61
CA ASN A 417 70.73 79.35 -1.64
C ASN A 417 69.48 78.94 -2.45
N SER A 418 68.82 79.93 -3.06
CA SER A 418 67.46 79.81 -3.61
C SER A 418 67.34 79.04 -4.93
N GLN A 419 68.44 78.72 -5.63
CA GLN A 419 68.35 78.09 -6.95
C GLN A 419 68.49 76.56 -6.94
N GLN A 420 69.17 75.98 -5.94
CA GLN A 420 69.36 74.52 -5.85
C GLN A 420 68.23 73.83 -5.07
N GLN A 421 67.59 74.56 -4.13
CA GLN A 421 66.47 74.04 -3.34
C GLN A 421 65.15 73.99 -4.14
N GLN A 422 65.00 74.83 -5.17
CA GLN A 422 63.83 74.82 -6.05
C GLN A 422 63.84 73.64 -7.04
N GLN A 423 65.02 73.09 -7.38
CA GLN A 423 65.12 71.88 -8.20
C GLN A 423 64.87 70.60 -7.40
N GLN A 424 65.33 70.51 -6.14
CA GLN A 424 65.02 69.37 -5.26
C GLN A 424 63.53 69.28 -4.89
N ALA A 425 62.88 70.41 -4.61
CA ALA A 425 61.43 70.44 -4.34
C ALA A 425 60.57 69.97 -5.52
N SER A 426 61.06 70.14 -6.76
CA SER A 426 60.36 69.64 -7.96
C SER A 426 60.46 68.12 -8.11
N GLY A 427 61.59 67.51 -7.73
CA GLY A 427 61.80 66.06 -7.81
C GLY A 427 60.94 65.28 -6.82
N ASP A 428 60.82 65.77 -5.59
CA ASP A 428 59.98 65.16 -4.55
C ASP A 428 58.49 65.22 -4.93
N HIS A 429 58.07 66.25 -5.67
CA HIS A 429 56.69 66.40 -6.12
C HIS A 429 56.29 65.33 -7.16
N TRP A 430 57.21 64.93 -8.04
CA TRP A 430 56.98 63.85 -9.01
C TRP A 430 56.98 62.47 -8.35
N ALA A 431 57.83 62.24 -7.35
CA ALA A 431 57.83 61.00 -6.59
C ALA A 431 56.53 60.80 -5.79
N ILE A 432 56.02 61.87 -5.18
CA ILE A 432 54.71 61.84 -4.49
C ILE A 432 53.58 61.60 -5.50
N ALA A 433 53.59 62.26 -6.66
CA ALA A 433 52.58 62.06 -7.69
C ALA A 433 52.59 60.63 -8.27
N ALA A 434 53.77 60.00 -8.42
CA ALA A 434 53.89 58.63 -8.88
C ALA A 434 53.32 57.63 -7.86
N VAL A 435 53.63 57.80 -6.57
CA VAL A 435 53.07 56.98 -5.49
C VAL A 435 51.56 57.19 -5.36
N GLU A 436 51.06 58.43 -5.53
CA GLU A 436 49.62 58.70 -5.55
C GLU A 436 48.93 58.03 -6.76
N ALA A 437 49.57 58.00 -7.94
CA ALA A 437 49.03 57.31 -9.11
C ALA A 437 48.99 55.78 -8.91
N GLU A 438 50.04 55.18 -8.38
CA GLU A 438 50.11 53.72 -8.10
C GLU A 438 49.10 53.32 -7.01
N MET A 439 48.94 54.14 -5.97
CA MET A 439 47.93 53.91 -4.94
C MET A 439 46.50 54.07 -5.49
N GLN A 440 46.29 54.98 -6.45
CA GLN A 440 45.00 55.14 -7.12
C GLN A 440 44.67 53.94 -8.01
N GLU A 441 45.65 53.40 -8.74
CA GLU A 441 45.49 52.18 -9.55
C GLU A 441 45.15 50.96 -8.66
N GLN A 442 45.86 50.78 -7.53
CA GLN A 442 45.53 49.74 -6.57
C GLN A 442 44.12 49.91 -5.94
N LEU A 443 43.68 51.16 -5.76
CA LEU A 443 42.33 51.44 -5.26
C LEU A 443 41.26 51.07 -6.30
N ASP A 444 41.51 51.38 -7.57
CA ASP A 444 40.60 51.07 -8.69
C ASP A 444 40.51 49.55 -8.92
N ASP A 445 41.63 48.82 -8.83
CA ASP A 445 41.66 47.35 -8.88
C ASP A 445 40.90 46.71 -7.71
N ALA A 446 41.09 47.22 -6.49
CA ALA A 446 40.36 46.75 -5.32
C ALA A 446 38.85 47.02 -5.45
N GLN A 447 38.46 48.16 -6.02
CA GLN A 447 37.06 48.46 -6.33
C GLN A 447 36.48 47.53 -7.39
N ALA A 448 37.25 47.17 -8.43
CA ALA A 448 36.82 46.22 -9.45
C ALA A 448 36.57 44.81 -8.87
N VAL A 449 37.46 44.34 -7.99
CA VAL A 449 37.28 43.05 -7.29
C VAL A 449 36.04 43.07 -6.40
N LEU A 450 35.80 44.15 -5.66
CA LEU A 450 34.61 44.31 -4.83
C LEU A 450 33.33 44.30 -5.67
N GLN A 451 33.31 45.00 -6.82
CA GLN A 451 32.16 44.97 -7.73
C GLN A 451 31.89 43.58 -8.30
N GLU A 452 32.92 42.80 -8.63
CA GLU A 452 32.72 41.43 -9.12
C GLU A 452 32.23 40.49 -8.00
N GLN A 453 32.69 40.68 -6.76
CA GLN A 453 32.14 39.98 -5.59
C GLN A 453 30.67 40.34 -5.36
N GLU A 454 30.29 41.63 -5.44
CA GLU A 454 28.89 42.07 -5.33
C GLU A 454 27.99 41.46 -6.42
N LYS A 455 28.47 41.42 -7.67
CA LYS A 455 27.76 40.73 -8.77
C LYS A 455 27.64 39.23 -8.51
N GLY A 456 28.67 38.59 -7.99
CA GLY A 456 28.65 37.18 -7.59
C GLY A 456 27.60 36.90 -6.52
N LEU A 457 27.57 37.73 -5.48
CA LEU A 457 26.59 37.67 -4.38
C LEU A 457 25.15 37.90 -4.88
N ALA A 458 24.94 38.86 -5.77
CA ALA A 458 23.64 39.12 -6.38
C ALA A 458 23.15 37.91 -7.21
N ARG A 459 24.02 37.27 -8.00
CA ARG A 459 23.67 36.04 -8.74
C ARG A 459 23.33 34.89 -7.79
N ALA A 460 24.08 34.74 -6.71
CA ALA A 460 23.82 33.72 -5.68
C ALA A 460 22.46 33.94 -4.99
N LEU A 461 22.11 35.19 -4.64
CA LEU A 461 20.81 35.52 -4.05
C LEU A 461 19.64 35.24 -5.00
N VAL A 462 19.77 35.56 -6.29
CA VAL A 462 18.75 35.23 -7.30
C VAL A 462 18.58 33.72 -7.45
N ALA A 463 19.69 32.95 -7.42
CA ALA A 463 19.63 31.50 -7.45
C ALA A 463 18.94 30.92 -6.20
N LEU A 464 19.22 31.49 -5.01
CA LEU A 464 18.58 31.11 -3.75
C LEU A 464 17.06 31.35 -3.79
N HIS A 465 16.61 32.56 -4.18
CA HIS A 465 15.19 32.87 -4.32
C HIS A 465 14.49 31.96 -5.35
N ARG A 466 15.17 31.60 -6.44
CA ARG A 466 14.62 30.66 -7.43
C ARG A 466 14.46 29.26 -6.85
N ALA A 467 15.43 28.80 -6.05
CA ALA A 467 15.35 27.51 -5.37
C ALA A 467 14.23 27.50 -4.31
N GLU A 468 14.05 28.59 -3.55
CA GLU A 468 12.95 28.75 -2.60
C GLU A 468 11.58 28.78 -3.29
N ALA A 469 11.45 29.48 -4.42
CA ALA A 469 10.25 29.47 -5.24
C ALA A 469 9.92 28.08 -5.80
N GLN A 470 10.94 27.29 -6.15
CA GLN A 470 10.75 25.90 -6.58
C GLN A 470 10.31 25.00 -5.41
N ARG A 471 10.89 25.19 -4.21
CA ARG A 471 10.48 24.47 -2.99
C ARG A 471 9.02 24.79 -2.61
N SER A 472 8.63 26.06 -2.64
CA SER A 472 7.25 26.45 -2.34
C SER A 472 6.25 25.91 -3.37
N ALA A 473 6.60 25.92 -4.66
CA ALA A 473 5.78 25.30 -5.71
C ALA A 473 5.67 23.77 -5.54
N ALA A 474 6.75 23.09 -5.14
CA ALA A 474 6.73 21.66 -4.84
C ALA A 474 5.83 21.35 -3.62
N GLN A 475 5.93 22.15 -2.57
CA GLN A 475 5.09 22.01 -1.37
C GLN A 475 3.60 22.24 -1.67
N GLN A 476 3.28 23.22 -2.52
CA GLN A 476 1.90 23.43 -2.99
C GLN A 476 1.38 22.22 -3.79
N ARG A 477 2.19 21.64 -4.69
CA ARG A 477 1.81 20.43 -5.43
C ARG A 477 1.59 19.23 -4.51
N ALA A 478 2.44 19.05 -3.50
CA ALA A 478 2.30 18.00 -2.49
C ALA A 478 0.99 18.17 -1.70
N SER A 479 0.69 19.39 -1.23
CA SER A 479 -0.55 19.68 -0.51
C SER A 479 -1.81 19.44 -1.38
N ALA A 480 -1.75 19.80 -2.67
CA ALA A 480 -2.84 19.54 -3.61
C ALA A 480 -3.03 18.04 -3.87
N ALA A 481 -1.95 17.26 -3.93
CA ALA A 481 -2.00 15.80 -4.05
C ALA A 481 -2.62 15.15 -2.79
N GLN A 482 -2.25 15.61 -1.59
CA GLN A 482 -2.85 15.16 -0.33
C GLN A 482 -4.35 15.46 -0.29
N LEU A 483 -4.77 16.66 -0.70
CA LEU A 483 -6.20 17.02 -0.75
C LEU A 483 -6.98 16.09 -1.71
N ARG A 484 -6.40 15.77 -2.87
CA ARG A 484 -7.00 14.82 -3.84
C ARG A 484 -7.09 13.41 -3.26
N SER A 485 -6.07 12.93 -2.54
CA SER A 485 -6.10 11.64 -1.85
C SER A 485 -7.25 11.57 -0.84
N VAL A 486 -7.38 12.60 0.00
CA VAL A 486 -8.48 12.68 0.99
C VAL A 486 -9.85 12.73 0.31
N GLN A 487 -9.98 13.43 -0.82
CA GLN A 487 -11.22 13.42 -1.60
C GLN A 487 -11.55 12.05 -2.18
N LEU A 488 -10.57 11.33 -2.71
CA LEU A 488 -10.77 9.96 -3.22
C LEU A 488 -11.16 8.99 -2.09
N GLU A 489 -10.56 9.11 -0.90
CA GLU A 489 -10.96 8.31 0.27
C GLU A 489 -12.39 8.62 0.72
N LYS A 490 -12.82 9.89 0.68
CA LYS A 490 -14.23 10.26 0.92
C LYS A 490 -15.19 9.67 -0.11
N GLN A 491 -14.80 9.65 -1.39
CA GLN A 491 -15.61 9.04 -2.44
C GLN A 491 -15.70 7.52 -2.30
N LEU A 492 -14.58 6.87 -1.96
CA LEU A 492 -14.54 5.42 -1.75
C LEU A 492 -15.39 5.01 -0.54
N THR A 493 -15.29 5.75 0.57
CA THR A 493 -16.12 5.50 1.77
C THR A 493 -17.60 5.70 1.50
N ALA A 494 -17.99 6.77 0.77
CA ALA A 494 -19.37 6.97 0.35
C ALA A 494 -19.89 5.82 -0.54
N ALA A 495 -19.10 5.38 -1.52
CA ALA A 495 -19.46 4.24 -2.38
C ALA A 495 -19.61 2.94 -1.57
N THR A 496 -18.74 2.69 -0.58
CA THR A 496 -18.88 1.52 0.29
C THR A 496 -20.12 1.57 1.19
N GLN A 497 -20.51 2.76 1.68
CA GLN A 497 -21.76 2.93 2.43
C GLN A 497 -23.00 2.67 1.56
N GLU A 498 -22.98 3.12 0.31
CA GLU A 498 -24.08 2.84 -0.64
C GLU A 498 -24.21 1.34 -0.94
N GLN A 499 -23.08 0.64 -1.09
CA GLN A 499 -23.05 -0.81 -1.24
C GLN A 499 -23.62 -1.53 0.00
N LEU A 500 -23.26 -1.10 1.20
CA LEU A 500 -23.81 -1.65 2.44
C LEU A 500 -25.32 -1.42 2.55
N ALA A 501 -25.80 -0.21 2.28
CA ALA A 501 -27.22 0.12 2.27
C ALA A 501 -28.00 -0.70 1.22
N SER A 502 -27.39 -0.97 0.06
CA SER A 502 -27.98 -1.87 -0.94
C SER A 502 -28.06 -3.32 -0.46
N GLY A 503 -27.05 -3.77 0.31
CA GLY A 503 -27.04 -5.08 0.96
C GLY A 503 -28.14 -5.23 2.02
N GLU A 504 -28.35 -4.20 2.84
CA GLU A 504 -29.44 -4.15 3.82
C GLU A 504 -30.82 -4.24 3.15
N ARG A 505 -31.04 -3.49 2.06
CA ARG A 505 -32.28 -3.59 1.26
C ARG A 505 -32.51 -4.99 0.67
N LEU A 506 -31.45 -5.66 0.24
CA LEU A 506 -31.55 -7.05 -0.25
C LEU A 506 -31.91 -8.01 0.89
N MET A 507 -31.40 -7.79 2.10
CA MET A 507 -31.75 -8.58 3.29
C MET A 507 -33.21 -8.35 3.71
N GLU A 508 -33.69 -7.10 3.67
CA GLU A 508 -35.11 -6.78 3.90
C GLU A 508 -36.01 -7.45 2.86
N LEU A 509 -35.68 -7.34 1.57
CA LEU A 509 -36.41 -8.02 0.50
C LEU A 509 -36.44 -9.54 0.72
N ARG A 510 -35.31 -10.13 1.11
CA ARG A 510 -35.25 -11.56 1.42
C ARG A 510 -36.15 -11.94 2.62
N ALA A 511 -36.21 -11.11 3.66
CA ALA A 511 -37.12 -11.32 4.77
C ALA A 511 -38.60 -11.27 4.32
N THR A 512 -38.96 -10.30 3.48
CA THR A 512 -40.34 -10.22 2.93
C THR A 512 -40.69 -11.43 2.05
N VAL A 513 -39.73 -11.97 1.31
CA VAL A 513 -39.94 -13.21 0.53
C VAL A 513 -40.22 -14.39 1.45
N TYR A 514 -39.48 -14.55 2.55
CA TYR A 514 -39.76 -15.61 3.53
C TYR A 514 -41.14 -15.47 4.19
N ASP A 515 -41.56 -14.25 4.53
CA ASP A 515 -42.91 -14.01 5.06
C ASP A 515 -44.01 -14.37 4.04
N LEU A 516 -43.80 -14.03 2.76
CA LEU A 516 -44.72 -14.42 1.69
C LEU A 516 -44.76 -15.93 1.50
N GLU A 517 -43.63 -16.63 1.54
CA GLU A 517 -43.57 -18.09 1.49
C GLU A 517 -44.34 -18.73 2.66
N ALA A 518 -44.20 -18.18 3.87
CA ALA A 518 -44.96 -18.63 5.03
C ALA A 518 -46.48 -18.39 4.88
N GLN A 519 -46.88 -17.24 4.32
CA GLN A 519 -48.29 -16.96 4.01
C GLN A 519 -48.84 -17.93 2.95
N VAL A 520 -48.08 -18.22 1.90
CA VAL A 520 -48.45 -19.20 0.88
C VAL A 520 -48.60 -20.59 1.49
N ALA A 521 -47.70 -21.00 2.39
CA ALA A 521 -47.81 -22.27 3.10
C ALA A 521 -49.09 -22.34 3.96
N LYS A 522 -49.43 -21.26 4.67
CA LYS A 522 -50.68 -21.16 5.45
C LYS A 522 -51.93 -21.24 4.57
N LEU A 523 -51.93 -20.57 3.42
CA LEU A 523 -53.04 -20.65 2.46
C LEU A 523 -53.21 -22.07 1.89
N LYS A 524 -52.10 -22.77 1.59
CA LYS A 524 -52.14 -24.18 1.17
C LYS A 524 -52.75 -25.08 2.24
N GLN A 525 -52.44 -24.86 3.52
CA GLN A 525 -53.07 -25.61 4.62
C GLN A 525 -54.58 -25.34 4.73
N LEU A 526 -55.01 -24.08 4.59
CA LEU A 526 -56.43 -23.73 4.62
C LEU A 526 -57.21 -24.34 3.44
N LEU A 527 -56.61 -24.35 2.25
CA LEU A 527 -57.18 -25.02 1.08
C LEU A 527 -57.34 -26.52 1.34
N ALA A 528 -56.32 -27.19 1.89
CA ALA A 528 -56.41 -28.62 2.22
C ALA A 528 -57.49 -28.93 3.28
N VAL A 529 -57.71 -28.04 4.25
CA VAL A 529 -58.82 -28.16 5.21
C VAL A 529 -60.17 -28.02 4.50
N ARG A 530 -60.30 -27.01 3.63
CA ARG A 530 -61.56 -26.77 2.90
C ARG A 530 -61.90 -27.89 1.93
N GLU A 531 -60.90 -28.49 1.29
CA GLU A 531 -61.06 -29.70 0.48
C GLU A 531 -61.61 -30.87 1.30
N LYS A 532 -61.09 -31.10 2.51
CA LYS A 532 -61.61 -32.13 3.43
C LYS A 532 -63.04 -31.85 3.87
N GLU A 533 -63.38 -30.60 4.19
CA GLU A 533 -64.76 -30.21 4.52
C GLU A 533 -65.73 -30.46 3.36
N LEU A 534 -65.33 -30.11 2.13
CA LEU A 534 -66.11 -30.39 0.92
C LEU A 534 -66.27 -31.89 0.69
N GLN A 535 -65.22 -32.68 0.87
CA GLN A 535 -65.29 -34.14 0.79
C GLN A 535 -66.25 -34.73 1.84
N HIS A 536 -66.21 -34.22 3.07
CA HIS A 536 -67.13 -34.64 4.13
C HIS A 536 -68.59 -34.24 3.84
N ALA A 537 -68.83 -33.03 3.37
CA ALA A 537 -70.16 -32.58 2.97
C ALA A 537 -70.73 -33.42 1.82
N LEU A 538 -69.87 -33.78 0.84
CA LEU A 538 -70.25 -34.65 -0.27
C LEU A 538 -70.56 -36.08 0.19
N ALA A 539 -69.81 -36.59 1.18
CA ALA A 539 -70.10 -37.89 1.80
C ALA A 539 -71.42 -37.87 2.59
N MET A 540 -71.69 -36.82 3.38
CA MET A 540 -72.96 -36.62 4.07
C MET A 540 -74.15 -36.54 3.10
N GLN A 541 -73.98 -35.84 1.97
CA GLN A 541 -75.00 -35.77 0.93
C GLN A 541 -75.27 -37.15 0.31
N GLN A 542 -74.22 -37.94 0.05
CA GLN A 542 -74.37 -39.32 -0.45
C GLN A 542 -75.10 -40.21 0.56
N GLN A 543 -74.79 -40.09 1.85
CA GLN A 543 -75.47 -40.84 2.90
C GLN A 543 -76.96 -40.46 3.00
N GLN A 544 -77.28 -39.17 2.88
CA GLN A 544 -78.68 -38.72 2.87
C GLN A 544 -79.45 -39.25 1.66
N GLN A 545 -78.81 -39.30 0.48
CA GLN A 545 -79.40 -39.92 -0.70
C GLN A 545 -79.64 -41.42 -0.52
N GLN A 546 -78.74 -42.14 0.16
CA GLN A 546 -78.93 -43.55 0.50
C GLN A 546 -80.13 -43.74 1.45
N GLN A 547 -80.26 -42.94 2.50
CA GLN A 547 -81.40 -43.00 3.41
C GLN A 547 -82.74 -42.69 2.71
N GLN A 548 -82.76 -41.72 1.77
CA GLN A 548 -83.95 -41.46 0.96
C GLN A 548 -84.30 -42.63 0.05
N GLN A 549 -83.30 -43.30 -0.53
CA GLN A 549 -83.52 -44.52 -1.31
C GLN A 549 -84.07 -45.67 -0.45
N GLU A 550 -83.58 -45.83 0.78
CA GLU A 550 -84.11 -46.82 1.72
C GLU A 550 -85.55 -46.53 2.15
N LEU A 551 -85.91 -45.25 2.38
CA LEU A 551 -87.28 -44.85 2.69
C LEU A 551 -88.24 -45.08 1.51
N ILE A 552 -87.78 -44.90 0.28
CA ILE A 552 -88.57 -45.19 -0.94
C ILE A 552 -88.67 -46.70 -1.19
N ALA A 553 -87.65 -47.48 -0.81
CA ALA A 553 -87.63 -48.93 -0.95
C ALA A 553 -88.34 -49.68 0.18
N ALA A 554 -88.79 -48.99 1.25
CA ALA A 554 -89.55 -49.60 2.33
C ALA A 554 -90.93 -50.06 1.82
N PRO A 555 -91.24 -51.38 1.83
CA PRO A 555 -92.50 -51.89 1.34
C PRO A 555 -93.66 -51.43 2.24
N ALA A 556 -94.72 -50.91 1.61
CA ALA A 556 -95.95 -50.52 2.29
C ALA A 556 -96.52 -51.70 3.09
N ALA A 557 -96.44 -51.60 4.42
CA ALA A 557 -97.09 -52.55 5.32
C ALA A 557 -98.63 -52.39 5.21
N PRO A 558 -99.38 -53.50 5.15
CA PRO A 558 -100.84 -53.45 5.01
C PRO A 558 -101.51 -52.96 6.30
N SER A 559 -102.43 -52.01 6.07
CA SER A 559 -103.48 -51.53 6.97
C SER A 559 -104.11 -52.63 7.83
N ALA A 560 -103.97 -52.53 9.15
CA ALA A 560 -104.83 -53.19 10.14
C ALA A 560 -105.39 -52.15 11.12
N ALA A 561 -106.70 -52.27 11.36
CA ALA A 561 -107.59 -51.33 12.04
C ALA A 561 -107.29 -51.12 13.54
N PRO A 562 -107.74 -50.00 14.15
CA PRO A 562 -107.52 -49.73 15.57
C PRO A 562 -108.65 -50.31 16.43
N GLN A 563 -108.26 -51.02 17.51
CA GLN A 563 -109.09 -51.19 18.70
C GLN A 563 -108.57 -50.30 19.83
N ASN A 564 -109.53 -49.63 20.46
CA ASN A 564 -109.46 -48.89 21.72
C ASN A 564 -108.50 -49.50 22.74
N GLU A 565 -107.68 -48.65 23.36
CA GLU A 565 -107.61 -48.52 24.82
C GLU A 565 -106.81 -47.26 25.20
N ALA A 566 -107.45 -46.38 25.98
CA ALA A 566 -106.81 -45.29 26.71
C ALA A 566 -106.19 -45.86 28.01
N PRO A 567 -105.10 -45.29 28.55
CA PRO A 567 -105.31 -44.14 29.45
C PRO A 567 -104.22 -43.04 29.44
N LYS A 568 -104.68 -41.86 29.90
CA LYS A 568 -104.01 -40.79 30.68
C LYS A 568 -102.65 -41.22 31.24
N TRP A 569 -101.55 -40.47 31.12
CA TRP A 569 -101.18 -39.17 31.74
C TRP A 569 -100.24 -38.41 30.77
N GLY A 570 -100.26 -37.10 30.56
CA GLY A 570 -100.30 -36.01 31.53
C GLY A 570 -98.86 -35.51 31.82
N TRP A 571 -98.52 -34.33 31.28
CA TRP A 571 -97.35 -33.47 31.59
C TRP A 571 -96.01 -33.75 30.87
N LEU A 572 -95.73 -32.99 29.79
CA LEU A 572 -94.63 -32.00 29.73
C LEU A 572 -94.60 -31.37 28.32
N TRP A 573 -95.38 -30.30 28.15
CA TRP A 573 -95.13 -29.27 27.15
C TRP A 573 -94.21 -28.20 27.77
N LEU A 574 -93.48 -27.48 26.91
CA LEU A 574 -92.58 -26.34 27.17
C LEU A 574 -91.16 -26.65 27.66
N ARG A 575 -90.23 -26.85 26.71
CA ARG A 575 -88.95 -26.12 26.75
C ARG A 575 -88.30 -25.98 25.37
N TRP A 576 -88.97 -25.23 24.49
CA TRP A 576 -88.32 -24.50 23.41
C TRP A 576 -88.35 -23.02 23.79
N GLY A 577 -87.20 -22.37 23.81
CA GLY A 577 -87.06 -20.91 23.98
C GLY A 577 -86.45 -20.48 25.31
N GLN A 578 -85.12 -20.29 25.33
CA GLN A 578 -84.41 -19.14 25.93
C GLN A 578 -82.92 -19.45 26.10
N ARG A 579 -82.09 -18.97 25.17
CA ARG A 579 -80.81 -18.36 25.53
C ARG A 579 -80.32 -17.41 24.44
N CYS A 580 -80.80 -16.18 24.54
CA CYS A 580 -80.09 -15.01 24.03
C CYS A 580 -79.03 -14.57 25.07
N HIS A 581 -77.97 -13.94 24.57
CA HIS A 581 -76.98 -13.08 25.23
C HIS A 581 -75.88 -13.72 26.09
N ALA A 582 -74.70 -13.85 25.49
CA ALA A 582 -73.46 -13.29 26.04
C ALA A 582 -72.49 -12.97 24.87
N GLY A 583 -72.25 -11.69 24.62
CA GLY A 583 -71.11 -11.24 23.81
C GLY A 583 -69.80 -11.40 24.59
N PRO A 584 -68.66 -11.36 23.90
CA PRO A 584 -67.72 -10.30 24.25
C PRO A 584 -67.21 -9.55 23.02
N THR A 585 -67.38 -8.23 23.10
CA THR A 585 -66.46 -7.17 22.69
C THR A 585 -65.23 -7.57 21.86
N ALA A 586 -65.18 -7.01 20.64
CA ALA A 586 -63.97 -6.73 19.89
C ALA A 586 -63.01 -5.82 20.68
N PRO A 587 -61.68 -5.95 20.50
CA PRO A 587 -60.76 -4.83 20.61
C PRO A 587 -60.54 -4.22 19.22
N GLY A 588 -60.70 -2.89 19.15
CA GLY A 588 -60.56 -2.10 17.94
C GLY A 588 -59.11 -1.94 17.45
N PRO A 589 -58.93 -1.29 16.29
CA PRO A 589 -57.63 -1.05 15.69
C PRO A 589 -56.97 0.18 16.34
N GLY A 590 -55.77 -0.01 16.89
CA GLY A 590 -54.89 1.08 17.28
C GLY A 590 -54.01 1.49 16.11
N CYS A 591 -54.23 2.70 15.61
CA CYS A 591 -53.22 3.48 14.89
C CYS A 591 -52.21 4.04 15.90
N SER A 592 -50.92 3.84 15.63
CA SER A 592 -49.81 4.78 15.87
C SER A 592 -48.65 4.34 15.00
#